data_AF-A0AAJ3DJA3-F1
#
_entry.id   AF-A0AAJ3DJA3-F1
#
_cell.length_a   1.000
_cell.length_b   1.000
_cell.length_c   1.000
_cell.angle_alpha   90.00
_cell.angle_beta   90.00
_cell.angle_gamma   90.00
#
_symmetry.space_group_name_H-M   'P 1'
#
loop_
_entity.id
_entity.type
_entity.pdbx_description
1 polymer ?
#
loop_
_entity_poly.entity_id
_entity_poly.type
_entity_poly.pdbx_seq_one_letter_code
_entity_poly.pdbx_strand_id
1 'polypeptide(L)' 'MDETRRATVADQAQTYNGYCVKCKEKRDFEGRVEVSKTGMNMAKGKCPVCGTTVNRILGKAKV' A
#
# COMPACT_ATOMS: atom_id res chain seq x y z
N MET A 1 5.83 -16.77 35.14
CA MET A 1 4.76 -16.06 34.43
C MET A 1 5.38 -15.57 33.14
N ASP A 2 5.06 -16.25 32.05
CA ASP A 2 5.69 -16.19 30.73
C ASP A 2 5.15 -14.99 29.97
N GLU A 3 5.89 -13.89 29.99
CA GLU A 3 5.59 -12.68 29.24
C GLU A 3 6.54 -12.61 28.04
N THR A 4 6.00 -12.33 26.86
CA THR A 4 6.72 -11.88 25.64
C THR A 4 7.11 -12.95 24.60
N ARG A 5 6.13 -13.53 23.90
CA ARG A 5 6.31 -13.83 22.46
C ARG A 5 5.18 -13.22 21.63
N ARG A 6 5.34 -11.91 21.52
CA ARG A 6 4.59 -10.96 20.72
C ARG A 6 4.59 -11.39 19.25
N ALA A 7 3.41 -11.42 18.67
CA ALA A 7 3.09 -11.81 17.30
C ALA A 7 4.06 -11.27 16.24
N THR A 8 4.74 -12.17 15.54
CA THR A 8 5.33 -11.92 14.22
C THR A 8 4.22 -11.96 13.18
N VAL A 9 3.53 -10.83 12.99
CA VAL A 9 2.72 -10.59 11.80
C VAL A 9 3.32 -9.42 11.03
N ALA A 10 4.34 -9.74 10.22
CA ALA A 10 4.92 -8.85 9.23
C ALA A 10 4.46 -9.30 7.83
N ASP A 11 3.14 -9.38 7.62
CA ASP A 11 2.58 -9.21 6.27
C ASP A 11 2.26 -7.72 6.15
N GLN A 12 3.20 -6.96 5.58
CA GLN A 12 3.12 -5.50 5.48
C GLN A 12 2.08 -5.10 4.43
N ALA A 13 0.80 -5.25 4.74
CA ALA A 13 -0.25 -4.44 4.13
C ALA A 13 -0.06 -3.01 4.64
N GLN A 14 0.68 -2.22 3.88
CA GLN A 14 0.92 -0.82 4.23
C GLN A 14 -0.26 0.00 3.68
N THR A 15 -0.82 0.86 4.54
CA THR A 15 -1.83 1.84 4.12
C THR A 15 -1.16 2.93 3.30
N TYR A 16 -1.60 3.08 2.05
CA TYR A 16 -1.15 4.11 1.14
C TYR A 16 -2.26 5.11 0.91
N ASN A 17 -1.90 6.39 0.99
CA ASN A 17 -2.80 7.45 0.58
C ASN A 17 -2.71 7.62 -0.94
N GLY A 18 -3.76 7.26 -1.68
CA GLY A 18 -3.79 7.53 -3.11
C GLY A 18 -5.11 8.08 -3.59
N TYR A 19 -5.01 8.73 -4.73
CA TYR A 19 -6.10 9.49 -5.30
C TYR A 19 -6.99 8.53 -6.10
N CYS A 20 -8.24 8.39 -5.68
CA CYS A 20 -9.21 7.63 -6.43
C CYS A 20 -9.83 8.54 -7.49
N VAL A 21 -9.63 8.21 -8.77
CA VAL A 21 -10.20 8.99 -9.88
C VAL A 21 -11.72 8.94 -9.95
N LYS A 22 -12.35 7.88 -9.40
CA LYS A 22 -13.80 7.79 -9.29
C LYS A 22 -14.35 8.64 -8.15
N CYS A 23 -13.73 8.59 -6.98
CA CYS A 23 -14.16 9.39 -5.82
C CYS A 23 -13.67 10.85 -5.88
N LYS A 24 -12.72 11.15 -6.78
CA LYS A 24 -12.05 12.45 -6.94
C LYS A 24 -11.46 13.01 -5.63
N GLU A 25 -11.03 12.11 -4.76
CA GLU A 25 -10.44 12.46 -3.48
C GLU A 25 -9.29 11.51 -3.14
N LYS A 26 -8.50 11.91 -2.16
CA LYS A 26 -7.43 11.09 -1.61
C LYS A 26 -8.00 10.19 -0.52
N ARG A 27 -7.79 8.88 -0.66
CA ARG A 27 -8.21 7.90 0.33
C ARG A 27 -7.03 7.03 0.72
N ASP A 28 -7.04 6.60 1.96
CA ASP A 28 -6.15 5.56 2.45
C ASP A 28 -6.71 4.22 1.98
N PHE A 29 -5.85 3.45 1.33
CA PHE A 29 -6.16 2.09 0.91
C PHE A 29 -5.03 1.17 1.29
N GLU A 30 -5.39 -0.06 1.60
CA GLU A 30 -4.40 -1.12 1.79
C GLU A 30 -3.93 -1.58 0.42
N GLY A 31 -2.63 -1.47 0.21
CA GLY A 31 -1.97 -1.87 -1.02
C GLY A 31 -0.67 -2.57 -0.72
N ARG A 32 -0.11 -3.22 -1.74
CA ARG A 32 1.22 -3.81 -1.68
C ARG A 32 2.16 -2.98 -2.55
N VAL A 33 3.34 -2.64 -2.03
CA VAL A 33 4.40 -2.05 -2.84
C VAL A 33 5.10 -3.13 -3.63
N GLU A 34 5.10 -2.95 -4.94
CA GLU A 34 5.88 -3.71 -5.88
C GLU A 34 6.98 -2.83 -6.47
N VAL A 35 8.18 -3.38 -6.60
CA VAL A 35 9.30 -2.73 -7.28
C VAL A 35 9.18 -3.05 -8.77
N SER A 36 9.07 -2.02 -9.61
CA SER A 36 9.11 -2.19 -11.06
C SER A 36 10.51 -2.64 -11.52
N LYS A 37 10.61 -3.25 -12.71
CA LYS A 37 11.89 -3.62 -13.34
C LYS A 37 12.87 -2.44 -13.49
N THR A 38 12.36 -1.21 -13.44
CA THR A 38 13.12 0.04 -13.51
C THR A 38 13.50 0.62 -12.15
N GLY A 39 13.26 -0.10 -11.05
CA GLY A 39 13.62 0.31 -9.69
C GLY A 39 12.69 1.37 -9.08
N MET A 40 11.42 1.41 -9.48
CA MET A 40 10.44 2.34 -8.92
C MET A 40 9.44 1.60 -8.02
N ASN A 41 9.18 2.15 -6.83
CA ASN A 41 8.17 1.62 -5.92
C ASN A 41 6.77 2.04 -6.36
N MET A 42 5.91 1.07 -6.60
CA MET A 42 4.50 1.26 -6.93
C MET A 42 3.63 0.52 -5.93
N ALA A 43 2.84 1.25 -5.15
CA ALA A 43 1.76 0.66 -4.37
C ALA A 43 0.57 0.38 -5.30
N LYS A 44 0.17 -0.88 -5.39
CA LYS A 44 -1.11 -1.27 -5.99
C LYS A 44 -2.07 -1.65 -4.88
N GLY A 45 -3.27 -1.09 -4.92
CA GLY A 45 -4.34 -1.44 -4.00
C GLY A 45 -5.71 -1.26 -4.63
N LYS A 46 -6.76 -1.53 -3.84
CA LYS A 46 -8.15 -1.31 -4.23
C LYS A 46 -8.75 -0.21 -3.38
N CYS A 47 -9.52 0.67 -4.00
CA CYS A 47 -10.25 1.70 -3.28
C CYS A 47 -11.38 1.03 -2.46
N PRO A 48 -11.48 1.26 -1.14
CA PRO A 48 -12.50 0.61 -0.30
C PRO A 48 -13.92 1.13 -0.59
N VAL A 49 -14.05 2.29 -1.23
CA VAL A 49 -15.35 2.93 -1.51
C VAL A 49 -15.95 2.44 -2.82
N CYS A 50 -15.16 2.44 -3.91
CA CYS A 50 -15.65 2.15 -5.26
C CYS A 50 -15.10 0.86 -5.87
N GLY A 51 -14.23 0.14 -5.15
CA GLY A 51 -13.60 -1.11 -5.58
C GLY A 51 -12.61 -0.96 -6.75
N THR A 52 -12.38 0.26 -7.25
CA THR A 52 -11.50 0.50 -8.40
C THR A 52 -10.05 0.34 -7.99
N THR A 53 -9.24 -0.27 -8.85
CA THR A 53 -7.79 -0.39 -8.66
C THR A 53 -7.17 1.00 -8.66
N VAL A 54 -6.46 1.31 -7.57
CA VAL A 54 -5.75 2.57 -7.37
C VAL A 54 -4.27 2.29 -7.26
N ASN A 55 -3.50 3.12 -7.95
CA ASN A 55 -2.06 2.93 -8.13
C ASN A 55 -1.41 4.17 -7.54
N ARG A 56 -0.58 4.00 -6.52
CA ARG A 56 0.20 5.10 -5.94
C ARG A 56 1.66 4.88 -6.27
N ILE A 57 2.27 5.83 -6.97
CA ILE A 57 3.71 5.83 -7.23
C ILE A 57 4.38 6.41 -5.99
N LEU A 58 5.24 5.63 -5.33
CA LEU A 58 5.98 6.09 -4.14
C LEU A 58 7.31 6.74 -4.49
N GLY A 59 7.75 6.64 -5.74
CA GLY A 59 9.00 7.22 -6.23
C GLY A 59 10.13 6.19 -6.27
N LYS A 60 11.39 6.67 -6.38
CA LYS A 60 12.57 5.81 -6.48
C LYS A 60 12.61 4.83 -5.31
N ALA A 61 12.69 3.54 -5.61
CA ALA A 61 13.09 2.57 -4.62
C ALA A 61 14.53 2.93 -4.21
N LYS A 62 14.74 3.34 -2.95
CA LYS A 62 16.08 3.31 -2.38
C LYS A 62 16.40 1.83 -2.19
N VAL A 63 16.96 1.23 -3.24
CA VAL A 63 17.81 0.05 -3.13
C VAL A 63 19.10 0.43 -2.42
#